data_AF-A0A959H329-F1
#
_entry.id   AF-A0A959H329-F1
#
_cell.length_a   1.000
_cell.length_b   1.000
_cell.length_c   1.000
_cell.angle_alpha   90.00
_cell.angle_beta   90.00
_cell.angle_gamma   90.00
#
_symmetry.space_group_name_H-M   'P 1'
#
loop_
_entity.id
_entity.type
_entity.pdbx_description
1 polymer ?
#
loop_
_entity_poly.entity_id
_entity_poly.type
_entity_poly.pdbx_seq_one_letter_code
_entity_poly.pdbx_strand_id
1 'polypeptide(L)' 'TVYEYDADHAFANPSSPRYNEAAAKEAREKVASYLKEK' A
#
# COMPACT_ATOMS: atom_id res chain seq x y z
N THR A 1 -10.79 7.42 6.56
CA THR A 1 -10.47 6.07 7.06
C THR A 1 -8.97 5.91 7.10
N VAL A 2 -8.44 5.28 8.14
CA VAL A 2 -7.02 4.95 8.27
C VAL A 2 -6.89 3.43 8.12
N TYR A 3 -5.89 2.98 7.36
CA TYR A 3 -5.58 1.56 7.15
C TYR A 3 -4.16 1.29 7.63
N GLU A 4 -4.00 0.22 8.40
CA GLU A 4 -2.72 -0.24 8.93
C GLU A 4 -2.37 -1.58 8.30
N TYR A 5 -1.08 -1.82 8.12
CA TYR A 5 -0.54 -3.02 7.48
C TYR A 5 0.54 -3.60 8.37
N ASP A 6 0.51 -4.93 8.56
CA ASP A 6 1.61 -5.68 9.16
C ASP A 6 2.74 -5.83 8.12
N ALA A 7 3.39 -4.71 7.81
CA ALA A 7 4.45 -4.61 6.82
C ALA A 7 5.45 -3.50 7.22
N ASP A 8 6.71 -3.71 6.90
CA ASP A 8 7.79 -2.80 7.29
C ASP A 8 7.68 -1.40 6.64
N HIS A 9 8.42 -0.44 7.21
CA HIS A 9 8.59 0.86 6.57
C HIS A 9 9.05 0.74 5.11
N ALA A 10 8.38 1.48 4.24
CA ALA A 10 8.57 1.46 2.79
C ALA A 10 8.19 0.14 2.09
N PHE A 11 7.23 -0.62 2.63
CA PHE A 11 6.75 -1.87 2.04
C PHE A 11 6.24 -1.75 0.59
N ALA A 12 5.84 -0.55 0.15
CA ALA A 12 5.33 -0.31 -1.20
C ALA A 12 6.41 0.01 -2.25
N ASN A 13 7.70 0.04 -1.87
CA ASN A 13 8.81 0.31 -2.80
C ASN A 13 9.33 -1.00 -3.42
N PRO A 14 9.09 -1.29 -4.72
CA PRO A 14 9.49 -2.55 -5.36
C PRO A 14 11.01 -2.71 -5.53
N SER A 15 11.79 -1.63 -5.41
CA SER A 15 13.25 -1.70 -5.41
C SER A 15 13.84 -2.01 -4.03
N SER A 16 13.01 -2.07 -2.98
CA SER A 16 13.46 -2.36 -1.62
C SER A 16 13.41 -3.87 -1.34
N PRO A 17 14.37 -4.43 -0.57
CA PRO A 17 14.25 -5.80 -0.05
C PRO A 17 13.08 -5.96 0.92
N ARG A 18 12.51 -4.86 1.42
CA ARG A 18 11.32 -4.81 2.29
C ARG A 18 10.01 -4.78 1.51
N TYR A 19 10.05 -4.90 0.19
CA TYR A 19 8.86 -4.87 -0.64
C TYR A 19 7.89 -5.99 -0.20
N ASN A 20 6.68 -5.60 0.18
CA ASN A 20 5.60 -6.52 0.47
C ASN A 20 4.51 -6.33 -0.60
N GLU A 21 4.51 -7.22 -1.59
CA GLU A 21 3.64 -7.11 -2.76
C GLU A 21 2.15 -7.12 -2.40
N ALA A 22 1.75 -7.94 -1.42
CA ALA A 22 0.36 -8.05 -1.01
C ALA A 22 -0.12 -6.74 -0.36
N ALA A 23 0.61 -6.24 0.64
CA ALA A 23 0.29 -4.98 1.30
C ALA A 23 0.34 -3.79 0.31
N ALA A 24 1.32 -3.77 -0.60
CA ALA A 24 1.47 -2.72 -1.60
C ALA A 24 0.28 -2.66 -2.57
N LYS A 25 -0.19 -3.82 -3.07
CA LYS A 25 -1.35 -3.89 -3.96
C LYS A 25 -2.63 -3.46 -3.25
N GLU A 26 -2.88 -3.98 -2.06
CA GLU A 26 -4.07 -3.63 -1.29
C GLU A 26 -4.09 -2.14 -0.93
N ALA A 27 -2.96 -1.58 -0.49
CA ALA A 27 -2.83 -0.14 -0.25
C ALA A 27 -3.10 0.68 -1.52
N ARG A 28 -2.57 0.25 -2.67
CA ARG A 28 -2.76 0.93 -3.95
C ARG A 28 -4.22 0.94 -4.40
N GLU A 29 -4.95 -0.15 -4.19
CA GLU A 29 -6.38 -0.26 -4.48
C GLU A 29 -7.20 0.69 -3.62
N LYS A 30 -6.97 0.72 -2.30
CA LYS A 30 -7.68 1.64 -1.39
C LYS A 30 -7.44 3.10 -1.75
N VAL A 31 -6.20 3.45 -2.11
CA VAL A 31 -5.86 4.80 -2.60
C VAL A 31 -6.56 5.09 -3.93
N ALA A 32 -6.57 4.13 -4.88
CA ALA A 32 -7.23 4.32 -6.17
C ALA A 32 -8.74 4.57 -6.00
N SER A 33 -9.41 3.82 -5.13
CA SER A 33 -10.83 4.02 -4.82
C SER A 33 -11.07 5.39 -4.19
N TYR A 34 -10.28 5.76 -3.18
CA TYR A 34 -10.39 7.08 -2.56
C TYR A 34 -10.25 8.23 -3.55
N LEU A 35 -9.27 8.14 -4.46
CA LEU A 35 -9.04 9.20 -5.45
C LEU A 35 -10.12 9.29 -6.53
N LYS A 36 -10.82 8.20 -6.86
CA LYS A 36 -11.93 8.21 -7.82
C LYS A 36 -13.19 8.87 -7.26
N GLU A 37 -13.34 8.89 -5.94
CA GLU A 37 -14.45 9.51 -5.23
C GLU A 37 -14.22 11.00 -4.91
N LYS A 38 -13.11 11.58 -5.39
CA LYS A 38 -12.74 12.99 -5.20
C LYS A 38 -12.73 13.73 -6.52
#